data_AF-A0A9X1IAL0-F1
#
_entry.id   AF-A0A9X1IAL0-F1
#
_cell.length_a   1.000
_cell.length_b   1.000
_cell.length_c   1.000
_cell.angle_alpha   90.00
_cell.angle_beta   90.00
_cell.angle_gamma   90.00
#
_symmetry.space_group_name_H-M   'P 1'
#
loop_
_entity.id
_entity.type
_entity.pdbx_description
1 polymer ?
#
loop_
_entity_poly.entity_id
_entity_poly.type
_entity_poly.pdbx_seq_one_letter_code
_entity_poly.pdbx_strand_id
1 'polypeptide(L)'
;MPDAPLPPPGGPSPEFAPHLRGAARRYRRLLASGCDAEAALAELVAYLVVLRPGLPRVLAQEQAAMIAAAVPDRPARPGRALLLALAAPARPGA
;
A
#
# COMPACT_ATOMS: atom_id res chain seq x y z
N MET A 1 -11.87 -29.60 19.06
CA MET A 1 -10.86 -28.59 18.69
C MET A 1 -11.23 -28.08 17.29
N PRO A 2 -11.73 -26.85 17.12
CA PRO A 2 -11.91 -26.33 15.77
C PRO A 2 -10.52 -25.94 15.23
N ASP A 3 -10.03 -26.73 14.28
CA ASP A 3 -8.91 -26.38 13.41
C ASP A 3 -9.24 -25.06 12.71
N ALA A 4 -8.69 -23.96 13.23
CA ALA A 4 -8.74 -22.69 12.56
C ALA A 4 -7.91 -22.81 11.27
N PRO A 5 -8.48 -22.52 10.08
CA PRO A 5 -7.70 -22.52 8.87
C PRO A 5 -6.57 -21.49 9.02
N LEU A 6 -5.33 -21.99 8.95
CA LEU A 6 -4.13 -21.16 8.91
C LEU A 6 -4.32 -20.06 7.85
N PRO A 7 -4.10 -18.78 8.18
CA PRO A 7 -4.14 -17.74 7.16
C PRO A 7 -3.12 -18.11 6.07
N PRO A 8 -3.44 -17.91 4.78
CA PRO A 8 -2.52 -18.27 3.71
C PRO A 8 -1.17 -17.60 3.97
N PRO A 9 -0.04 -18.33 3.83
CA PRO A 9 1.28 -17.73 3.97
C PRO A 9 1.31 -16.54 3.04
N GLY A 10 1.61 -15.35 3.58
CA GLY A 10 1.58 -14.10 2.83
C GLY A 10 2.26 -14.32 1.48
N GLY A 11 1.44 -14.32 0.43
CA GLY A 11 1.91 -14.54 -0.93
C GLY A 11 3.09 -13.62 -1.22
N PRO A 12 4.01 -14.04 -2.12
CA PRO A 12 5.27 -13.34 -2.34
C PRO A 12 4.96 -11.86 -2.46
N SER A 13 5.43 -11.07 -1.48
CA SER A 13 5.38 -9.62 -1.62
C SER A 13 6.05 -9.37 -2.97
N PRO A 14 5.35 -8.76 -3.95
CA PRO A 14 5.89 -8.64 -5.28
C PRO A 14 7.26 -8.01 -5.13
N GLU A 15 8.26 -8.77 -5.58
CA GLU A 15 9.63 -8.44 -5.30
C GLU A 15 9.97 -7.26 -6.22
N PHE A 16 9.59 -6.06 -5.76
CA PHE A 16 9.86 -4.85 -6.48
C PHE A 16 11.37 -4.79 -6.66
N ALA A 17 11.79 -4.63 -7.92
CA ALA A 17 13.16 -4.31 -8.24
C ALA A 17 13.63 -3.18 -7.30
N PRO A 18 14.88 -3.21 -6.81
CA PRO A 18 15.31 -2.33 -5.72
C PRO A 18 15.05 -0.84 -6.00
N HIS A 19 15.12 -0.44 -7.28
CA HIS A 19 14.82 0.92 -7.74
C HIS A 19 13.32 1.32 -7.66
N LEU A 20 12.39 0.36 -7.60
CA LEU A 20 10.95 0.59 -7.52
C LEU A 20 10.38 0.49 -6.09
N ARG A 21 11.16 -0.04 -5.13
CA ARG A 21 10.72 -0.17 -3.73
C ARG A 21 10.34 1.17 -3.10
N GLY A 22 11.08 2.24 -3.43
CA GLY A 22 10.77 3.60 -2.97
C GLY A 22 9.45 4.12 -3.52
N ALA A 23 9.19 3.86 -4.81
CA ALA A 23 7.98 4.26 -5.51
C ALA A 23 6.74 3.53 -4.95
N ALA A 24 6.84 2.21 -4.73
CA ALA A 24 5.77 1.41 -4.11
C ALA A 24 5.47 1.86 -2.66
N ARG A 25 6.50 2.19 -1.87
CA ARG A 25 6.31 2.72 -0.51
C ARG A 25 5.61 4.08 -0.53
N ARG A 26 5.95 4.96 -1.48
CA ARG A 26 5.31 6.26 -1.64
C ARG A 26 3.83 6.10 -2.03
N TYR A 27 3.54 5.27 -3.03
CA TYR A 27 2.16 4.98 -3.46
C TYR A 27 1.30 4.45 -2.30
N ARG A 28 1.81 3.50 -1.51
CA ARG A 28 1.11 3.00 -0.30
C ARG A 28 0.81 4.10 0.73
N ARG A 29 1.71 5.07 0.90
CA ARG A 29 1.50 6.18 1.84
C ARG A 29 0.41 7.13 1.35
N LEU A 30 0.36 7.41 0.05
CA LEU A 30 -0.68 8.25 -0.55
C LEU A 30 -2.06 7.63 -0.36
N LEU A 31 -2.20 6.33 -0.63
CA LEU A 31 -3.45 5.61 -0.35
C LEU A 31 -3.80 5.63 1.14
N ALA A 32 -2.82 5.40 2.02
CA ALA A 32 -3.04 5.41 3.46
C ALA A 32 -3.41 6.79 4.03
N SER A 33 -3.07 7.89 3.34
CA SER A 33 -3.51 9.24 3.70
C SER A 33 -4.92 9.58 3.19
N GLY A 34 -5.61 8.64 2.53
CA GLY A 34 -6.92 8.87 1.94
C GLY A 34 -6.86 9.59 0.59
N CYS A 35 -5.69 9.59 -0.08
CA CYS A 35 -5.60 10.07 -1.44
C CYS A 35 -6.35 9.09 -2.35
N ASP A 36 -7.12 9.65 -3.28
CA ASP A 36 -7.77 8.86 -4.33
C ASP A 36 -6.73 8.08 -5.14
N ALA A 37 -7.13 6.90 -5.64
CA ALA A 37 -6.26 6.00 -6.38
C ALA A 37 -5.76 6.63 -7.69
N GLU A 38 -6.60 7.38 -8.42
CA GLU A 38 -6.16 8.05 -9.65
C GLU A 38 -5.16 9.17 -9.34
N ALA A 39 -5.43 9.97 -8.32
CA ALA A 39 -4.51 11.01 -7.85
C ALA A 39 -3.16 10.44 -7.39
N ALA A 40 -3.19 9.35 -6.60
CA ALA A 40 -2.00 8.65 -6.14
C ALA A 40 -1.20 8.03 -7.30
N LEU A 41 -1.90 7.53 -8.33
CA LEU A 41 -1.26 6.99 -9.54
C LEU A 41 -0.59 8.11 -10.35
N ALA A 42 -1.26 9.25 -10.52
CA ALA A 42 -0.70 10.41 -11.21
C ALA A 42 0.57 10.94 -10.51
N GLU A 43 0.55 11.01 -9.17
CA GLU A 43 1.71 11.42 -8.39
C GLU A 43 2.85 10.38 -8.47
N LEU A 44 2.52 9.10 -8.53
CA LEU A 44 3.49 8.02 -8.76
C LEU A 44 4.16 8.13 -10.13
N VAL A 45 3.40 8.44 -11.19
CA VAL A 45 3.95 8.69 -12.53
C VAL A 45 4.89 9.87 -12.51
N ALA A 46 4.49 10.99 -11.91
CA ALA A 46 5.34 12.17 -11.77
C ALA A 46 6.65 11.84 -11.02
N TYR A 47 6.54 11.09 -9.93
CA TYR A 47 7.69 10.64 -9.15
C TYR A 47 8.65 9.77 -9.98
N LEU A 48 8.15 8.85 -10.80
CA LEU A 48 8.95 8.00 -11.67
C LEU A 48 9.68 8.79 -12.77
N VAL A 49 9.04 9.81 -13.33
CA VAL A 49 9.65 10.71 -14.32
C VAL A 49 10.77 11.55 -13.70
N VAL A 50 10.56 12.07 -12.47
CA VAL A 50 11.59 12.82 -11.74
C VAL A 50 12.79 11.93 -11.39
N LEU A 51 12.55 10.69 -10.98
CA LEU A 51 13.62 9.74 -10.64
C LEU A 51 14.46 9.31 -11.85
N ARG A 52 13.88 9.27 -13.04
CA ARG A 52 14.56 8.85 -14.28
C ARG A 52 14.36 9.90 -15.36
N PRO A 53 15.17 10.97 -15.34
CA PRO A 53 15.17 11.94 -16.43
C PRO A 53 15.48 11.22 -17.74
N GLY A 54 14.54 11.29 -18.70
CA GLY A 54 14.61 10.57 -19.97
C GLY A 54 13.66 9.37 -20.10
N LEU A 55 12.97 8.97 -19.03
CA LEU A 55 11.91 7.96 -19.13
C LEU A 55 10.69 8.55 -19.86
N PRO A 56 10.23 7.94 -20.97
CA PRO A 56 8.99 8.34 -21.64
C PRO A 56 7.80 8.23 -20.68
N ARG A 57 6.90 9.21 -20.74
CA ARG A 57 5.73 9.28 -19.84
C ARG A 57 4.84 8.04 -19.94
N VAL A 58 4.69 7.47 -21.13
CA VAL A 58 3.93 6.23 -21.36
C VAL A 58 4.52 5.07 -20.58
N LEU A 59 5.85 4.88 -20.63
CA LEU A 59 6.53 3.83 -19.85
C LEU A 59 6.49 4.10 -18.33
N ALA A 60 6.45 5.38 -17.93
CA ALA A 60 6.23 5.74 -16.53
C ALA A 60 4.83 5.36 -16.06
N GLN A 61 3.81 5.54 -16.90
CA GLN A 61 2.43 5.12 -16.63
C GLN A 61 2.31 3.61 -16.52
N GLU A 62 2.89 2.85 -17.45
CA GLU A 62 2.91 1.39 -17.38
C GLU A 62 3.56 0.89 -16.09
N GLN A 63 4.69 1.49 -15.70
CA GLN A 63 5.37 1.12 -14.46
C GLN A 63 4.59 1.51 -13.21
N ALA A 64 3.93 2.67 -13.20
CA ALA A 64 3.04 3.07 -12.12
C ALA A 64 1.86 2.09 -11.99
N ALA A 65 1.26 1.66 -13.11
CA ALA A 65 0.19 0.68 -13.13
C ALA A 65 0.65 -0.69 -12.61
N MET A 66 1.84 -1.17 -13.01
CA MET A 66 2.42 -2.39 -12.46
C MET A 66 2.66 -2.29 -10.96
N ILE A 67 3.13 -1.14 -10.47
CA ILE A 67 3.30 -0.91 -9.03
C ILE A 67 1.95 -0.90 -8.32
N ALA A 68 0.95 -0.22 -8.88
CA ALA A 68 -0.40 -0.17 -8.31
C ALA A 68 -1.03 -1.56 -8.21
N ALA A 69 -0.96 -2.37 -9.28
CA ALA A 69 -1.46 -3.75 -9.30
C ALA A 69 -0.73 -4.67 -8.31
N ALA A 70 0.56 -4.42 -8.08
CA ALA A 70 1.38 -5.16 -7.13
C ALA A 70 1.25 -4.66 -5.68
N VAL A 71 0.62 -3.51 -5.44
CA VAL A 71 0.25 -3.11 -4.09
C VAL A 71 -1.09 -3.77 -3.79
N PRO A 72 -1.13 -4.80 -2.92
CA PRO A 72 -2.40 -5.39 -2.54
C PRO A 72 -3.24 -4.28 -1.93
N ASP A 73 -4.51 -4.23 -2.34
CA ASP A 73 -5.54 -3.39 -1.76
C ASP A 73 -5.78 -3.88 -0.33
N ARG A 74 -4.83 -3.55 0.56
CA ARG A 74 -4.95 -3.86 1.96
C ARG A 74 -5.83 -2.78 2.52
N PRO A 75 -7.04 -3.11 3.02
CA PRO A 75 -7.81 -2.14 3.77
C PRO A 75 -6.89 -1.58 4.84
N ALA A 76 -6.83 -0.25 4.94
CA ALA A 76 -5.98 0.47 5.88
C ALA A 76 -6.15 -0.19 7.24
N ARG A 77 -5.19 -1.05 7.63
CA ARG A 77 -5.29 -1.75 8.91
C ARG A 77 -5.29 -0.65 9.96
N PRO A 78 -6.34 -0.54 10.78
CA PRO A 78 -6.37 0.46 11.82
C PRO A 78 -5.08 0.32 12.63
N GLY A 79 -4.43 1.46 12.88
CA GLY A 79 -3.15 1.48 13.58
C GLY A 79 -3.25 0.65 14.86
N ARG A 80 -2.18 -0.07 15.22
CA ARG A 80 -2.18 -0.98 16.38
C ARG A 80 -2.72 -0.32 17.66
N ALA A 81 -2.51 0.98 17.82
CA ALA A 81 -3.10 1.79 18.89
C ALA A 81 -4.63 1.87 18.84
N LEU A 82 -5.23 2.06 17.66
CA LEU A 82 -6.68 2.07 17.47
C LEU A 82 -7.28 0.68 17.71
N LEU A 83 -6.60 -0.37 17.26
CA LEU A 83 -7.01 -1.76 17.54
C LEU A 83 -6.99 -2.06 19.04
N LEU A 84 -5.96 -1.58 19.76
CA LEU A 84 -5.87 -1.72 21.21
C LEU A 84 -6.94 -0.89 21.94
N ALA A 85 -7.26 0.30 21.44
CA ALA A 85 -8.31 1.15 22.00
C ALA A 85 -9.72 0.56 21.79
N LEU A 86 -9.98 -0.04 20.63
CA LEU A 86 -11.25 -0.73 20.32
C LEU A 86 -11.37 -2.10 21.01
N ALA A 87 -10.25 -2.78 21.24
CA ALA A 87 -10.21 -4.05 21.97
C ALA A 87 -10.23 -3.85 23.51
N ALA A 88 -10.12 -2.62 24.00
CA ALA A 88 -10.27 -2.34 25.41
C ALA A 88 -11.73 -2.61 25.82
N PRO A 89 -12.00 -3.50 26.78
CA PRO A 89 -13.35 -3.73 27.26
C PRO A 89 -13.89 -2.40 27.80
N ALA A 90 -15.08 -2.02 27.36
CA ALA A 90 -15.83 -0.93 27.96
C ALA A 90 -15.96 -1.24 29.46
N ARG A 91 -15.21 -0.51 30.30
CA ARG A 91 -15.34 -0.66 31.75
C ARG A 91 -16.77 -0.28 32.10
N PRO A 92 -17.60 -1.19 32.64
CA PRO A 92 -18.84 -0.77 33.25
C PRO A 92 -18.45 -0.10 34.58
N GLY A 93 -18.81 1.17 34.74
CA GLY A 93 -18.49 1.88 35.96
C GLY A 93 -18.87 3.36 35.96
N ALA A 94 -20.18 3.63 35.99
CA ALA A 94 -20.80 4.45 37.02
C ALA A 94 -22.30 4.11 37.07
#